data_AF-A0AA42CB44-F1
#
_entry.id   AF-A0AA42CB44-F1
#
_cell.length_a   1.000
_cell.length_b   1.000
_cell.length_c   1.000
_cell.angle_alpha   90.00
_cell.angle_beta   90.00
_cell.angle_gamma   90.00
#
_symmetry.space_group_name_H-M   'P 1'
#
loop_
_entity.id
_entity.type
_entity.pdbx_description
1 polymer ?
#
loop_
_entity_poly.entity_id
_entity_poly.type
_entity_poly.pdbx_seq_one_letter_code
_entity_poly.pdbx_strand_id
1 'polypeptide(L)'
;MDLVIFNAILYVGASLLYWSIRRKIDAGFVLLSVYAAIAIACVFNYAASPWEWDLQLWPFLYLFAISMLFFRPYFFDSDLIRKKLLVTNQQVLIYFANFYIICSLMAIYYLLPQAIENIRSGEWSVLRNELYQDGIQLYSSQVERIAMILVSYLKPLAIILLFFFLTLYKKRPVWLIILAISITLPVFLTAINVASRGMLVSFAITSFLGYIIFRREISKTIRKIVGVFAGVLLVFFLIYSLAVTASRFGQDDQTSSLIYYFGHSMLTFNYGIADSIHSYLNGEHFFGWFYDKLGLAHYGGIKHSELGTHFGTAFFTFVGAWYLDFGPFGTFLIALFLPMAMISIFRYKRVLDIADVYIYLFYLDYLVMGVFVYGRGYGLAWFIAFMVYGFLKILK
;
A
#
# COMPACT_ATOMS: atom_id res chain seq x y z
N MET A 1 -7.50 16.30 23.34
CA MET A 1 -8.13 14.96 23.46
C MET A 1 -9.44 14.89 22.68
N ASP A 2 -10.37 15.84 22.88
CA ASP A 2 -11.69 15.79 22.25
C ASP A 2 -11.66 15.71 20.71
N LEU A 3 -10.74 16.43 20.07
CA LEU A 3 -10.61 16.46 18.60
C LEU A 3 -10.18 15.12 18.01
N VAL A 4 -9.27 14.38 18.66
CA VAL A 4 -8.86 13.04 18.18
C VAL A 4 -9.97 12.01 18.40
N ILE A 5 -10.69 12.10 19.52
CA ILE A 5 -11.87 11.27 19.78
C ILE A 5 -12.96 11.55 18.74
N PHE A 6 -13.22 12.82 18.44
CA PHE A 6 -14.17 13.23 17.41
C PHE A 6 -13.78 12.65 16.04
N ASN A 7 -12.51 12.77 15.63
CA ASN A 7 -12.01 12.16 14.40
C ASN A 7 -12.21 10.63 14.37
N ALA A 8 -11.91 9.94 15.47
CA ALA A 8 -12.16 8.50 15.59
C ALA A 8 -13.66 8.16 15.44
N ILE A 9 -14.55 8.94 16.07
CA ILE A 9 -16.01 8.77 15.94
C ILE A 9 -16.47 8.92 14.50
N LEU A 10 -15.92 9.87 13.72
CA LEU A 10 -16.27 10.03 12.30
C LEU A 10 -15.97 8.78 11.48
N TYR A 11 -14.74 8.24 11.58
CA TYR A 11 -14.35 7.05 10.81
C TYR A 11 -15.02 5.77 11.31
N VAL A 12 -15.14 5.60 12.64
CA VAL A 12 -15.86 4.45 13.24
C VAL A 12 -17.34 4.51 12.85
N GLY A 13 -17.98 5.68 12.96
CA GLY A 13 -19.36 5.89 12.57
C GLY A 13 -19.59 5.59 11.08
N ALA A 14 -18.71 6.05 10.20
CA ALA A 14 -18.77 5.72 8.77
C ALA A 14 -18.64 4.22 8.51
N SER A 15 -17.70 3.54 9.18
CA SER A 15 -17.52 2.08 9.08
C SER A 15 -18.75 1.30 9.58
N LEU A 16 -19.31 1.69 10.72
CA LEU A 16 -20.52 1.08 11.29
C LEU A 16 -21.76 1.33 10.44
N LEU A 17 -21.91 2.54 9.87
CA LEU A 17 -22.97 2.87 8.93
C LEU A 17 -22.86 2.02 7.66
N TYR A 18 -21.66 1.87 7.11
CA TYR A 18 -21.44 1.02 5.96
C TYR A 18 -21.77 -0.45 6.27
N TRP A 19 -21.36 -0.94 7.44
CA TRP A 19 -21.68 -2.29 7.91
C TRP A 19 -23.19 -2.50 8.08
N SER A 20 -23.92 -1.53 8.64
CA SER A 20 -25.36 -1.64 8.86
C SER A 20 -26.12 -1.78 7.52
N ILE A 21 -25.64 -1.10 6.47
CA ILE A 21 -26.20 -1.14 5.12
C ILE A 21 -25.80 -2.42 4.36
N ARG A 22 -24.53 -2.84 4.42
CA ARG A 22 -23.99 -3.91 3.56
C ARG A 22 -23.94 -5.29 4.20
N ARG A 23 -23.75 -5.37 5.53
CA ARG A 23 -23.62 -6.62 6.32
C ARG A 23 -22.63 -7.63 5.74
N LYS A 24 -21.56 -7.13 5.11
CA LYS A 24 -20.56 -7.92 4.38
C LYS A 24 -19.17 -7.30 4.55
N ILE A 25 -18.14 -8.13 4.67
CA ILE A 25 -16.73 -7.70 4.69
C ILE A 25 -16.23 -7.53 3.26
N ASP A 26 -16.63 -6.48 2.57
CA ASP A 26 -16.20 -6.18 1.20
C ASP A 26 -15.04 -5.15 1.17
N ALA A 27 -14.63 -4.74 -0.03
CA ALA A 27 -13.55 -3.75 -0.20
C ALA A 27 -13.84 -2.41 0.51
N GLY A 28 -15.08 -1.92 0.44
CA GLY A 28 -15.49 -0.67 1.08
C GLY A 28 -15.44 -0.77 2.60
N PHE A 29 -15.91 -1.88 3.16
CA PHE A 29 -15.83 -2.13 4.59
C PHE A 29 -14.38 -2.22 5.10
N VAL A 30 -13.50 -2.93 4.37
CA VAL A 30 -12.08 -3.04 4.73
C VAL A 30 -11.42 -1.66 4.70
N LEU A 31 -11.67 -0.87 3.66
CA LEU A 31 -11.13 0.48 3.53
C LEU A 31 -11.54 1.38 4.71
N LEU A 32 -12.83 1.42 5.04
CA LEU A 32 -13.32 2.20 6.19
C LEU A 32 -12.80 1.67 7.53
N SER A 33 -12.70 0.34 7.69
CA SER A 33 -12.23 -0.27 8.93
C SER A 33 -10.74 0.01 9.19
N VAL A 34 -9.92 0.04 8.14
CA VAL A 34 -8.51 0.42 8.26
C VAL A 34 -8.38 1.88 8.72
N TYR A 35 -9.11 2.81 8.11
CA TYR A 35 -9.08 4.21 8.53
C TYR A 35 -9.65 4.40 9.94
N ALA A 36 -10.68 3.65 10.32
CA ALA A 36 -11.20 3.66 11.69
C ALA A 36 -10.18 3.14 12.71
N ALA A 37 -9.48 2.05 12.40
CA ALA A 37 -8.42 1.52 13.26
C ALA A 37 -7.27 2.52 13.44
N ILE A 38 -6.91 3.23 12.36
CA ILE A 38 -5.87 4.26 12.40
C ILE A 38 -6.33 5.51 13.17
N ALA A 39 -7.58 5.92 13.01
CA ALA A 39 -8.14 7.01 13.79
C ALA A 39 -8.19 6.68 15.29
N ILE A 40 -8.45 5.41 15.65
CA ILE A 40 -8.33 4.93 17.05
C ILE A 40 -6.87 4.95 17.50
N ALA A 41 -5.93 4.46 16.69
CA ALA A 41 -4.50 4.51 17.01
C ALA A 41 -4.01 5.95 17.20
N CYS A 42 -4.55 6.91 16.45
CA CYS A 42 -4.31 8.34 16.60
C CYS A 42 -4.73 8.87 17.98
N VAL A 43 -5.84 8.38 18.55
CA VAL A 43 -6.24 8.71 19.94
C VAL A 43 -5.18 8.24 20.94
N PHE A 44 -4.72 6.99 20.82
CA PHE A 44 -3.69 6.45 21.71
C PHE A 44 -2.34 7.16 21.56
N ASN A 45 -1.97 7.51 20.33
CA ASN A 45 -0.74 8.25 20.04
C ASN A 45 -0.78 9.65 20.67
N TYR A 46 -1.88 10.39 20.48
CA TYR A 46 -2.06 11.68 21.13
C TYR A 46 -2.07 11.58 22.67
N ALA A 47 -2.68 10.52 23.22
CA ALA A 47 -2.72 10.31 24.66
C ALA A 47 -1.34 10.07 25.27
N ALA A 48 -0.41 9.49 24.51
CA ALA A 48 0.95 9.22 24.96
C ALA A 48 1.80 10.51 25.07
N SER A 49 1.64 11.44 24.14
CA SER A 49 2.40 12.69 24.10
C SER A 49 1.54 13.92 23.76
N PRO A 50 0.55 14.29 24.60
CA PRO A 50 -0.42 15.34 24.25
C PRO A 50 0.20 16.73 24.08
N TRP A 51 1.34 17.00 24.73
CA TRP A 51 2.05 18.29 24.66
C TRP A 51 2.76 18.55 23.32
N GLU A 52 2.89 17.53 22.46
CA GLU A 52 3.51 17.67 21.13
C GLU A 52 2.54 18.21 20.08
N TRP A 53 1.25 18.35 20.39
CA TRP A 53 0.19 18.54 19.40
C TRP A 53 -0.73 19.73 19.72
N ASP A 54 -0.79 20.71 18.81
CA ASP A 54 -1.80 21.78 18.84
C ASP A 54 -2.85 21.56 17.75
N LEU A 55 -3.81 20.69 18.06
CA LEU A 55 -4.78 20.18 17.08
C LEU A 55 -5.90 21.17 16.80
N GLN A 56 -6.29 21.26 15.53
CA GLN A 56 -7.43 22.06 15.07
C GLN A 56 -8.57 21.19 14.54
N LEU A 57 -9.80 21.68 14.60
CA LEU A 57 -10.97 20.93 14.12
C LEU A 57 -11.01 20.83 12.58
N TRP A 58 -10.70 21.92 11.88
CA TRP A 58 -10.81 22.02 10.42
C TRP A 58 -9.98 20.95 9.68
N PRO A 59 -8.70 20.72 9.99
CA PRO A 59 -7.92 19.68 9.33
C PRO A 59 -8.51 18.28 9.42
N PHE A 60 -9.10 17.88 10.56
CA PHE A 60 -9.74 16.56 10.67
C PHE A 60 -11.01 16.47 9.84
N LEU A 61 -11.86 17.50 9.84
CA LEU A 61 -13.04 17.55 8.98
C LEU A 61 -12.67 17.48 7.50
N TYR A 62 -11.65 18.24 7.10
CA TYR A 62 -11.13 18.24 5.75
C TYR A 62 -10.58 16.86 5.36
N LEU A 63 -9.71 16.27 6.18
CA LEU A 63 -9.14 14.93 5.95
C LEU A 63 -10.23 13.87 5.78
N PHE A 64 -11.23 13.88 6.66
CA PHE A 64 -12.36 12.96 6.60
C PHE A 64 -13.17 13.15 5.31
N ALA A 65 -13.56 14.39 5.00
CA ALA A 65 -14.36 14.70 3.81
C ALA A 65 -13.64 14.28 2.53
N ILE A 66 -12.36 14.65 2.38
CA ILE A 66 -11.54 14.28 1.22
C ILE A 66 -11.38 12.75 1.12
N SER A 67 -11.10 12.08 2.22
CA SER A 67 -11.01 10.61 2.24
C SER A 67 -12.32 9.97 1.77
N MET A 68 -13.47 10.46 2.25
CA MET A 68 -14.77 9.97 1.79
C MET A 68 -15.00 10.20 0.30
N LEU A 69 -14.54 11.32 -0.27
CA LEU A 69 -14.59 11.57 -1.73
C LEU A 69 -13.79 10.52 -2.49
N PHE A 70 -12.56 10.24 -2.06
CA PHE A 70 -11.70 9.21 -2.65
C PHE A 70 -12.29 7.80 -2.53
N PHE A 71 -13.04 7.51 -1.46
CA PHE A 71 -13.58 6.15 -1.21
C PHE A 71 -14.85 5.85 -2.01
N ARG A 72 -15.52 6.87 -2.57
CA ARG A 72 -16.76 6.75 -3.34
C ARG A 72 -16.79 5.58 -4.35
N PRO A 73 -15.70 5.27 -5.10
CA PRO A 73 -15.71 4.18 -6.06
C PRO A 73 -15.91 2.81 -5.43
N TYR A 74 -15.71 2.65 -4.12
CA TYR A 74 -15.87 1.41 -3.37
C TYR A 74 -17.19 1.31 -2.60
N PHE A 75 -18.04 2.35 -2.63
CA PHE A 75 -19.35 2.34 -1.97
C PHE A 75 -20.45 1.67 -2.80
N PHE A 76 -20.13 0.53 -3.41
CA PHE A 76 -21.06 -0.34 -4.13
C PHE A 76 -20.82 -1.79 -3.72
N ASP A 77 -21.73 -2.71 -4.08
CA ASP A 77 -21.51 -4.13 -3.79
C ASP A 77 -20.33 -4.65 -4.63
N SER A 78 -19.16 -4.83 -3.99
CA SER A 78 -17.95 -5.32 -4.67
C SER A 78 -18.12 -6.73 -5.22
N ASP A 79 -19.15 -7.47 -4.78
CA ASP A 79 -19.54 -8.74 -5.39
C ASP A 79 -19.90 -8.59 -6.87
N LEU A 80 -20.27 -7.39 -7.32
CA LEU A 80 -20.56 -7.11 -8.73
C LEU A 80 -19.30 -7.18 -9.60
N ILE A 81 -18.11 -6.88 -9.06
CA ILE A 81 -16.86 -6.97 -9.83
C ILE A 81 -16.67 -8.39 -10.36
N ARG A 82 -16.81 -9.40 -9.50
CA ARG A 82 -16.66 -10.80 -9.91
C ARG A 82 -17.78 -11.26 -10.86
N LYS A 83 -19.02 -10.80 -10.66
CA LYS A 83 -20.16 -11.20 -11.50
C LYS A 83 -20.04 -10.67 -12.93
N LYS A 84 -19.38 -9.51 -13.10
CA LYS A 84 -19.13 -8.88 -14.39
C LYS A 84 -17.85 -9.36 -15.07
N LEU A 85 -17.01 -10.12 -14.36
CA LEU A 85 -15.71 -10.55 -14.86
C LEU A 85 -15.87 -11.57 -15.98
N LEU A 86 -15.43 -11.21 -17.17
CA LEU A 86 -15.31 -12.09 -18.33
C LEU A 86 -13.85 -12.13 -18.77
N VAL A 87 -13.29 -13.33 -18.82
CA VAL A 87 -11.92 -13.57 -19.27
C VAL A 87 -11.95 -14.32 -20.60
N THR A 88 -11.64 -13.60 -21.67
CA THR A 88 -11.62 -14.11 -23.06
C THR A 88 -10.35 -14.91 -23.35
N ASN A 89 -9.18 -14.38 -23.00
CA ASN A 89 -7.89 -14.97 -23.34
C ASN A 89 -7.09 -15.42 -22.10
N GLN A 90 -7.36 -16.64 -21.62
CA GLN A 90 -6.64 -17.21 -20.47
C GLN A 90 -5.16 -17.49 -20.76
N GLN A 91 -4.79 -17.73 -22.03
CA GLN A 91 -3.44 -18.11 -22.42
C GLN A 91 -2.46 -16.94 -22.25
N VAL A 92 -2.87 -15.72 -22.62
CA VAL A 92 -2.08 -14.50 -22.38
C VAL A 92 -1.77 -14.31 -20.90
N LEU A 93 -2.75 -14.58 -20.02
CA LEU A 93 -2.57 -14.47 -18.57
C LEU A 93 -1.57 -15.51 -18.04
N ILE A 94 -1.56 -16.72 -18.61
CA ILE A 94 -0.58 -17.76 -18.28
C ILE A 94 0.82 -17.32 -18.72
N TYR A 95 0.97 -16.76 -19.92
CA TYR A 95 2.26 -16.24 -20.39
C TYR A 95 2.78 -15.13 -19.49
N PHE A 96 1.92 -14.19 -19.09
CA PHE A 96 2.27 -13.15 -18.16
C PHE A 96 2.73 -13.72 -16.80
N ALA A 97 1.97 -14.67 -16.24
CA ALA A 97 2.33 -15.30 -14.97
C ALA A 97 3.66 -16.07 -15.07
N ASN A 98 3.93 -16.75 -16.18
CA ASN A 98 5.22 -17.40 -16.42
C ASN A 98 6.37 -16.39 -16.55
N PHE A 99 6.16 -15.28 -17.26
CA PHE A 99 7.13 -14.19 -17.35
C PHE A 99 7.45 -13.63 -15.95
N TYR A 100 6.42 -13.38 -15.14
CA TYR A 100 6.59 -12.93 -13.76
C TYR A 100 7.38 -13.96 -12.92
N ILE A 101 7.08 -15.26 -13.04
CA ILE A 101 7.83 -16.33 -12.36
C ILE A 101 9.32 -16.27 -12.73
N ILE A 102 9.65 -16.11 -14.02
CA ILE A 102 11.05 -16.03 -14.47
C ILE A 102 11.75 -14.82 -13.83
N CYS A 103 11.15 -13.63 -13.91
CA CYS A 103 11.71 -12.42 -13.28
C CYS A 103 11.87 -12.59 -11.76
N SER A 104 10.90 -13.23 -11.11
CA SER A 104 10.97 -13.53 -9.68
C SER A 104 12.09 -14.49 -9.32
N LEU A 105 12.31 -15.54 -10.10
CA LEU A 105 13.38 -16.50 -9.84
C LEU A 105 14.75 -15.83 -9.99
N MET A 106 14.89 -14.93 -10.96
CA MET A 106 16.09 -14.09 -11.09
C MET A 106 16.27 -13.18 -9.86
N ALA A 107 15.22 -12.48 -9.42
CA ALA A 107 15.29 -11.66 -8.21
C ALA A 107 15.67 -12.48 -6.96
N ILE A 108 15.10 -13.67 -6.79
CA ILE A 108 15.43 -14.58 -5.69
C ILE A 108 16.91 -14.98 -5.73
N TYR A 109 17.43 -15.33 -6.91
CA TYR A 109 18.83 -15.71 -7.09
C TYR A 109 19.79 -14.63 -6.58
N TYR A 110 19.52 -13.36 -6.87
CA TYR A 110 20.35 -12.25 -6.40
C TYR A 110 20.13 -11.87 -4.94
N LEU A 111 18.87 -11.90 -4.45
CA LEU A 111 18.54 -11.48 -3.08
C LEU A 111 18.94 -12.50 -2.02
N LEU A 112 18.96 -13.79 -2.36
CA LEU A 112 19.09 -14.87 -1.39
C LEU A 112 20.44 -14.89 -0.65
N PRO A 113 21.61 -14.72 -1.32
CA PRO A 113 22.90 -14.71 -0.62
C PRO A 113 22.98 -13.62 0.45
N GLN A 114 22.60 -12.39 0.09
CA GLN A 114 22.60 -11.24 0.99
C GLN A 114 21.60 -11.43 2.14
N ALA A 115 20.43 -12.03 1.87
CA ALA A 115 19.45 -12.30 2.93
C ALA A 115 19.97 -13.33 3.94
N ILE A 116 20.69 -14.35 3.49
CA ILE A 116 21.32 -15.35 4.37
C ILE A 116 22.40 -14.69 5.23
N GLU A 117 23.23 -13.83 4.64
CA GLU A 117 24.27 -13.08 5.36
C GLU A 117 23.67 -12.18 6.44
N ASN A 118 22.65 -11.39 6.10
CA ASN A 118 21.95 -10.51 7.04
C ASN A 118 21.26 -11.28 8.19
N ILE A 119 20.69 -12.45 7.91
CA ILE A 119 20.13 -13.32 8.96
C ILE A 119 21.22 -13.83 9.89
N ARG A 120 22.41 -14.16 9.36
CA ARG A 120 23.53 -14.67 10.15
C ARG A 120 24.19 -13.57 11.00
N SER A 121 24.33 -12.35 10.47
CA SER A 121 24.89 -11.24 11.25
C SER A 121 23.94 -10.79 12.36
N GLY A 122 22.64 -10.71 12.08
CA GLY A 122 21.64 -10.25 13.06
C GLY A 122 21.75 -8.75 13.40
N GLU A 123 22.62 -8.00 12.72
CA GLU A 123 22.88 -6.58 12.94
C GLU A 123 21.90 -5.69 12.15
N TRP A 124 20.61 -5.87 12.41
CA TRP A 124 19.54 -5.19 11.66
C TRP A 124 19.57 -3.66 11.81
N SER A 125 20.10 -3.14 12.91
CA SER A 125 20.27 -1.71 13.16
C SER A 125 21.34 -1.08 12.25
N VAL A 126 22.49 -1.75 12.09
CA VAL A 126 23.57 -1.32 11.20
C VAL A 126 23.09 -1.30 9.76
N LEU A 127 22.48 -2.40 9.30
CA LEU A 127 21.90 -2.51 7.96
C LEU A 127 20.90 -1.39 7.68
N ARG A 128 20.07 -1.02 8.66
CA ARG A 128 19.11 0.06 8.48
C ARG A 128 19.78 1.43 8.38
N ASN A 129 20.83 1.67 9.16
CA ASN A 129 21.57 2.93 9.14
C ASN A 129 22.31 3.11 7.83
N GLU A 130 22.95 2.05 7.32
CA GLU A 130 23.63 2.06 6.02
C GLU A 130 22.66 2.36 4.87
N LEU A 131 21.43 1.82 4.92
CA LEU A 131 20.38 2.14 3.94
C LEU A 131 20.06 3.65 3.90
N TYR A 132 20.03 4.30 5.07
CA TYR A 132 19.73 5.74 5.16
C TYR A 132 20.91 6.63 4.77
N GLN A 133 22.13 6.09 4.77
CA GLN A 133 23.36 6.80 4.41
C GLN A 133 23.80 6.51 2.96
N ASP A 134 22.92 5.90 2.14
CA ASP A 134 23.21 5.43 0.78
C ASP A 134 24.44 4.49 0.71
N GLY A 135 24.80 3.86 1.83
CA GLY A 135 25.95 2.95 1.95
C GLY A 135 25.70 1.56 1.36
N ILE A 136 24.45 1.23 1.05
CA ILE A 136 24.08 -0.09 0.50
C ILE A 136 24.03 -0.01 -1.02
N GLN A 137 24.81 -0.86 -1.68
CA GLN A 137 24.58 -1.16 -3.09
C GLN A 137 23.23 -1.87 -3.23
N LEU A 138 22.22 -1.13 -3.71
CA LEU A 138 20.85 -1.64 -3.88
C LEU A 138 20.75 -2.77 -4.92
N TYR A 139 21.68 -2.80 -5.89
CA TYR A 139 21.71 -3.80 -6.95
C TYR A 139 23.16 -4.11 -7.34
N SER A 140 23.48 -5.39 -7.47
CA SER A 140 24.76 -5.91 -7.96
C SER A 140 24.90 -5.86 -9.48
N SER A 141 23.78 -5.82 -10.22
CA SER A 141 23.79 -5.78 -11.70
C SER A 141 22.55 -5.10 -12.29
N GLN A 142 22.63 -4.67 -13.55
CA GLN A 142 21.45 -4.14 -14.27
C GLN A 142 20.36 -5.21 -14.47
N VAL A 143 20.77 -6.48 -14.60
CA VAL A 143 19.84 -7.61 -14.75
C VAL A 143 19.01 -7.78 -13.48
N GLU A 144 19.66 -7.78 -12.32
CA GLU A 144 18.99 -7.78 -11.01
C GLU A 144 18.03 -6.59 -10.88
N ARG A 145 18.51 -5.39 -11.20
CA ARG A 145 17.71 -4.16 -11.12
C ARG A 145 16.43 -4.28 -11.96
N ILE A 146 16.54 -4.71 -13.21
CA ILE A 146 15.39 -4.89 -14.10
C ILE A 146 14.44 -5.95 -13.55
N ALA A 147 14.95 -7.10 -13.11
CA ALA A 147 14.13 -8.17 -12.54
C ALA A 147 13.36 -7.69 -11.30
N MET A 148 14.03 -7.00 -10.37
CA MET A 148 13.41 -6.46 -9.16
C MET A 148 12.37 -5.37 -9.45
N ILE A 149 12.64 -4.49 -10.42
CA ILE A 149 11.67 -3.47 -10.87
C ILE A 149 10.41 -4.15 -11.42
N LEU A 150 10.59 -5.12 -12.34
CA LEU A 150 9.46 -5.84 -12.93
C LEU A 150 8.66 -6.59 -11.87
N VAL A 151 9.32 -7.33 -10.97
CA VAL A 151 8.65 -8.02 -9.86
C VAL A 151 7.87 -7.02 -9.00
N SER A 152 8.47 -5.89 -8.63
CA SER A 152 7.84 -4.90 -7.75
C SER A 152 6.57 -4.29 -8.34
N TYR A 153 6.61 -3.86 -9.60
CA TYR A 153 5.48 -3.19 -10.25
C TYR A 153 4.42 -4.16 -10.79
N LEU A 154 4.81 -5.37 -11.19
CA LEU A 154 3.87 -6.39 -11.70
C LEU A 154 3.24 -7.24 -10.59
N LYS A 155 3.75 -7.18 -9.36
CA LYS A 155 3.24 -7.93 -8.21
C LYS A 155 1.72 -7.79 -7.98
N PRO A 156 1.09 -6.60 -8.02
CA PRO A 156 -0.36 -6.51 -7.84
C PRO A 156 -1.15 -7.31 -8.89
N LEU A 157 -0.66 -7.34 -10.14
CA LEU A 157 -1.24 -8.17 -11.20
C LEU A 157 -0.99 -9.65 -10.94
N ALA A 158 0.23 -10.04 -10.53
CA ALA A 158 0.53 -11.42 -10.17
C ALA A 158 -0.35 -11.94 -9.02
N ILE A 159 -0.62 -11.11 -8.01
CA ILE A 159 -1.57 -11.41 -6.91
C ILE A 159 -2.97 -11.68 -7.45
N ILE A 160 -3.48 -10.83 -8.36
CA ILE A 160 -4.78 -11.05 -9.01
C ILE A 160 -4.80 -12.37 -9.75
N LEU A 161 -3.76 -12.66 -10.54
CA LEU A 161 -3.67 -13.87 -11.31
C LEU A 161 -3.62 -15.11 -10.41
N LEU A 162 -2.87 -15.07 -9.30
CA LEU A 162 -2.84 -16.16 -8.33
C LEU A 162 -4.26 -16.47 -7.83
N PHE A 163 -4.98 -15.47 -7.31
CA PHE A 163 -6.32 -15.68 -6.77
C PHE A 163 -7.36 -16.01 -7.84
N PHE A 164 -7.23 -15.46 -9.05
CA PHE A 164 -8.05 -15.83 -10.20
C PHE A 164 -7.85 -17.30 -10.57
N PHE A 165 -6.61 -17.76 -10.76
CA PHE A 165 -6.34 -19.16 -11.12
C PHE A 165 -6.62 -20.15 -9.99
N LEU A 166 -6.64 -19.72 -8.72
CA LEU A 166 -7.15 -20.54 -7.61
C LEU A 166 -8.65 -20.83 -7.73
N THR A 167 -9.43 -20.01 -8.44
CA THR A 167 -10.83 -20.37 -8.80
C THR A 167 -10.89 -21.50 -9.83
N LEU A 168 -9.80 -21.70 -10.60
CA LEU A 168 -9.64 -22.70 -11.66
C LEU A 168 -8.72 -23.89 -11.26
N TYR A 169 -8.39 -24.01 -9.96
CA TYR A 169 -7.30 -24.82 -9.36
C TYR A 169 -7.11 -26.25 -9.89
N LYS A 170 -8.17 -26.91 -10.38
CA LYS A 170 -8.13 -28.32 -10.80
C LYS A 170 -7.16 -28.62 -11.95
N LYS A 171 -6.62 -27.60 -12.63
CA LYS A 171 -5.78 -27.80 -13.83
C LYS A 171 -4.27 -27.92 -13.54
N ARG A 172 -3.69 -27.20 -12.56
CA ARG A 172 -2.21 -27.09 -12.39
C ARG A 172 -1.76 -26.72 -10.95
N PRO A 173 -1.84 -27.63 -9.96
CA PRO A 173 -1.56 -27.30 -8.55
C PRO A 173 -0.09 -26.90 -8.30
N VAL A 174 0.88 -27.59 -8.91
CA VAL A 174 2.31 -27.28 -8.74
C VAL A 174 2.66 -25.90 -9.27
N TRP A 175 2.13 -25.55 -10.45
CA TRP A 175 2.34 -24.24 -11.05
C TRP A 175 1.79 -23.09 -10.18
N LEU A 176 0.65 -23.31 -9.52
CA LEU A 176 0.09 -22.34 -8.57
C LEU A 176 0.96 -22.17 -7.33
N ILE A 177 1.61 -23.24 -6.85
CA ILE A 177 2.56 -23.17 -5.74
C ILE A 177 3.80 -22.37 -6.18
N ILE A 178 4.33 -22.63 -7.37
CA ILE A 178 5.48 -21.87 -7.92
C ILE A 178 5.13 -20.39 -8.06
N LEU A 179 3.93 -20.07 -8.57
CA LEU A 179 3.45 -18.69 -8.66
C LEU A 179 3.32 -18.03 -7.28
N ALA A 180 2.77 -18.75 -6.29
CA ALA A 180 2.66 -18.24 -4.92
C ALA A 180 4.04 -17.95 -4.31
N ILE A 181 5.00 -18.86 -4.45
CA ILE A 181 6.39 -18.67 -3.99
C ILE A 181 7.04 -17.49 -4.72
N SER A 182 6.81 -17.36 -6.03
CA SER A 182 7.34 -16.24 -6.83
C SER A 182 6.75 -14.89 -6.42
N ILE A 183 5.57 -14.87 -5.82
CA ILE A 183 4.96 -13.64 -5.30
C ILE A 183 5.49 -13.34 -3.89
N THR A 184 5.61 -14.36 -3.03
CA THR A 184 5.94 -14.16 -1.61
C THR A 184 7.43 -14.01 -1.35
N LEU A 185 8.26 -14.94 -1.87
CA LEU A 185 9.66 -15.05 -1.49
C LEU A 185 10.49 -13.80 -1.81
N PRO A 186 10.39 -13.16 -3.00
CA PRO A 186 11.15 -11.93 -3.27
C PRO A 186 10.85 -10.82 -2.27
N VAL A 187 9.59 -10.71 -1.82
CA VAL A 187 9.19 -9.69 -0.85
C VAL A 187 9.83 -9.96 0.51
N PHE A 188 9.83 -11.22 0.97
CA PHE A 188 10.49 -11.57 2.23
C PHE A 188 11.99 -11.34 2.18
N LEU A 189 12.66 -11.75 1.10
CA LEU A 189 14.10 -11.54 0.93
C LEU A 189 14.45 -10.05 0.86
N THR A 190 13.66 -9.26 0.12
CA THR A 190 13.85 -7.80 0.06
C THR A 190 13.64 -7.18 1.43
N ALA A 191 12.58 -7.56 2.16
CA ALA A 191 12.31 -7.03 3.49
C ALA A 191 13.47 -7.32 4.45
N ILE A 192 14.05 -8.52 4.41
CA ILE A 192 15.26 -8.89 5.16
C ILE A 192 16.43 -7.96 4.78
N ASN A 193 16.72 -7.82 3.48
CA ASN A 193 17.87 -7.04 3.00
C ASN A 193 17.78 -5.53 3.28
N VAL A 194 16.59 -4.99 3.53
CA VAL A 194 16.42 -3.56 3.89
C VAL A 194 15.87 -3.34 5.30
N ALA A 195 15.85 -4.39 6.12
CA ALA A 195 15.28 -4.41 7.47
C ALA A 195 13.87 -3.75 7.56
N SER A 196 12.98 -4.04 6.59
CA SER A 196 11.70 -3.34 6.42
C SER A 196 10.48 -4.18 6.81
N ARG A 197 10.00 -3.98 8.04
CA ARG A 197 8.71 -4.54 8.52
C ARG A 197 7.51 -4.02 7.71
N GLY A 198 7.53 -2.74 7.35
CA GLY A 198 6.44 -2.09 6.61
C GLY A 198 6.19 -2.71 5.22
N MET A 199 7.22 -3.25 4.58
CA MET A 199 7.08 -3.93 3.29
C MET A 199 6.25 -5.21 3.41
N LEU A 200 6.45 -5.97 4.49
CA LEU A 200 5.68 -7.19 4.76
C LEU A 200 4.23 -6.89 5.13
N VAL A 201 4.00 -5.85 5.93
CA VAL A 201 2.64 -5.36 6.23
C VAL A 201 1.93 -4.95 4.95
N SER A 202 2.60 -4.17 4.09
CA SER A 202 2.04 -3.74 2.82
C SER A 202 1.69 -4.95 1.94
N PHE A 203 2.60 -5.91 1.84
CA PHE A 203 2.34 -7.14 1.08
C PHE A 203 1.18 -7.97 1.62
N ALA A 204 1.06 -8.09 2.95
CA ALA A 204 -0.03 -8.80 3.59
C ALA A 204 -1.39 -8.17 3.27
N ILE A 205 -1.48 -6.84 3.35
CA ILE A 205 -2.69 -6.08 3.00
C ILE A 205 -3.00 -6.23 1.51
N THR A 206 -2.06 -5.99 0.59
CA THR A 206 -2.32 -6.13 -0.87
C THR A 206 -2.79 -7.54 -1.22
N SER A 207 -2.17 -8.57 -0.63
CA SER A 207 -2.56 -9.97 -0.81
C SER A 207 -3.96 -10.26 -0.25
N PHE A 208 -4.29 -9.69 0.91
CA PHE A 208 -5.61 -9.81 1.52
C PHE A 208 -6.69 -9.12 0.66
N LEU A 209 -6.41 -7.94 0.11
CA LEU A 209 -7.30 -7.24 -0.81
C LEU A 209 -7.55 -8.07 -2.07
N GLY A 210 -6.49 -8.64 -2.66
CA GLY A 210 -6.60 -9.57 -3.80
C GLY A 210 -7.44 -10.82 -3.47
N TYR A 211 -7.24 -11.40 -2.28
CA TYR A 211 -8.04 -12.53 -1.80
C TYR A 211 -9.52 -12.18 -1.70
N ILE A 212 -9.87 -11.02 -1.12
CA ILE A 212 -11.28 -10.62 -0.92
C ILE A 212 -12.06 -10.53 -2.24
N ILE A 213 -11.41 -10.11 -3.33
CA ILE A 213 -12.05 -9.98 -4.65
C ILE A 213 -12.56 -11.36 -5.14
N PHE A 214 -11.77 -12.42 -4.95
CA PHE A 214 -12.05 -13.75 -5.51
C PHE A 214 -12.54 -14.79 -4.49
N ARG A 215 -12.42 -14.55 -3.17
CA ARG A 215 -12.63 -15.57 -2.11
C ARG A 215 -13.96 -16.33 -2.19
N ARG A 216 -15.01 -15.73 -2.75
CA ARG A 216 -16.33 -16.38 -2.85
C ARG A 216 -16.40 -17.44 -3.93
N GLU A 217 -15.59 -17.31 -4.98
CA GLU A 217 -15.48 -18.27 -6.08
C GLU A 217 -14.44 -19.36 -5.77
N ILE A 218 -13.55 -19.12 -4.80
CA ILE A 218 -12.57 -20.10 -4.35
C ILE A 218 -13.27 -21.17 -3.49
N SER A 219 -13.06 -22.45 -3.85
CA SER A 219 -13.60 -23.59 -3.12
C SER A 219 -13.24 -23.58 -1.62
N LYS A 220 -14.11 -24.13 -0.77
CA LYS A 220 -13.90 -24.17 0.69
C LYS A 220 -12.56 -24.82 1.06
N THR A 221 -12.15 -25.88 0.37
CA THR A 221 -10.88 -26.58 0.61
C THR A 221 -9.68 -25.68 0.33
N ILE A 222 -9.67 -25.01 -0.82
CA ILE A 222 -8.56 -24.11 -1.18
C ILE A 222 -8.51 -22.91 -0.24
N ARG A 223 -9.66 -22.36 0.17
CA ARG A 223 -9.69 -21.29 1.19
C ARG A 223 -9.04 -21.70 2.50
N LYS A 224 -9.24 -22.94 2.96
CA LYS A 224 -8.54 -23.45 4.15
C LYS A 224 -7.03 -23.51 3.93
N ILE A 225 -6.58 -23.99 2.77
CA ILE A 225 -5.14 -24.03 2.41
C ILE A 225 -4.55 -22.62 2.39
N VAL A 226 -5.22 -21.66 1.75
CA VAL A 226 -4.81 -20.24 1.74
C VAL A 226 -4.75 -19.69 3.17
N GLY A 227 -5.71 -20.03 4.03
CA GLY A 227 -5.70 -19.63 5.44
C GLY A 227 -4.53 -20.20 6.23
N VAL A 228 -4.21 -21.49 6.05
CA VAL A 228 -3.03 -22.12 6.67
C VAL A 228 -1.75 -21.46 6.18
N PHE A 229 -1.60 -21.27 4.87
CA PHE A 229 -0.45 -20.60 4.29
C PHE A 229 -0.28 -19.16 4.82
N ALA A 230 -1.37 -18.40 4.90
CA ALA A 230 -1.37 -17.06 5.51
C ALA A 230 -0.96 -17.10 6.99
N GLY A 231 -1.43 -18.11 7.74
CA GLY A 231 -1.03 -18.32 9.14
C GLY A 231 0.47 -18.60 9.30
N VAL A 232 1.04 -19.44 8.43
CA VAL A 232 2.50 -19.71 8.41
C VAL A 232 3.28 -18.44 8.10
N LEU A 233 2.85 -17.67 7.09
CA LEU A 233 3.49 -16.38 6.76
C LEU A 233 3.39 -15.38 7.91
N LEU A 234 2.26 -15.36 8.64
CA LEU A 234 2.09 -14.51 9.81
C LEU A 234 3.06 -14.88 10.93
N VAL A 235 3.24 -16.17 11.22
CA VAL A 235 4.23 -16.62 12.21
C VAL A 235 5.64 -16.19 11.82
N PHE A 236 6.03 -16.38 10.55
CA PHE A 236 7.34 -15.93 10.06
C PHE A 236 7.50 -14.40 10.16
N PHE A 237 6.47 -13.64 9.79
CA PHE A 237 6.44 -12.19 9.95
C PHE A 237 6.63 -11.76 11.42
N LEU A 238 5.94 -12.41 12.36
CA LEU A 238 6.05 -12.09 13.79
C LEU A 238 7.47 -12.36 14.30
N ILE A 239 8.06 -13.50 13.96
CA ILE A 239 9.44 -13.85 14.33
C ILE A 239 10.42 -12.80 13.78
N TYR A 240 10.32 -12.49 12.48
CA TYR A 240 11.17 -11.49 11.84
C TYR A 240 10.97 -10.09 12.46
N SER A 241 9.73 -9.69 12.71
CA SER A 241 9.41 -8.38 13.30
C SER A 241 9.99 -8.26 14.70
N LEU A 242 9.88 -9.30 15.54
CA LEU A 242 10.48 -9.30 16.88
C LEU A 242 12.00 -9.19 16.82
N ALA A 243 12.66 -9.94 15.92
CA ALA A 243 14.12 -9.88 15.75
C ALA A 243 14.61 -8.48 15.36
N VAL A 244 13.96 -7.86 14.37
CA VAL A 244 14.29 -6.48 13.95
C VAL A 244 14.00 -5.47 15.06
N THR A 245 12.93 -5.67 15.83
CA THR A 245 12.56 -4.74 16.91
C THR A 245 13.58 -4.79 18.05
N ALA A 246 13.95 -5.99 18.50
CA ALA A 246 14.94 -6.19 19.54
C ALA A 246 16.31 -5.59 19.17
N SER A 247 16.74 -5.77 17.92
CA SER A 247 17.99 -5.21 17.41
C SER A 247 17.97 -3.67 17.29
N ARG A 248 16.81 -3.06 17.01
CA ARG A 248 16.71 -1.61 16.77
C ARG A 248 16.39 -0.77 18.01
N PHE A 249 15.60 -1.29 18.95
CA PHE A 249 15.01 -0.48 20.03
C PHE A 249 15.25 -1.04 21.44
N GLY A 250 15.96 -2.17 21.58
CA GLY A 250 16.08 -2.83 22.89
C GLY A 250 14.76 -3.46 23.37
N GLN A 251 14.68 -3.86 24.65
CA GLN A 251 13.51 -4.54 25.22
C GLN A 251 12.38 -3.60 25.68
N ASP A 252 12.67 -2.35 26.04
CA ASP A 252 11.71 -1.51 26.78
C ASP A 252 10.79 -0.61 25.91
N ASP A 253 11.16 -0.28 24.67
CA ASP A 253 10.43 0.71 23.83
C ASP A 253 9.54 0.12 22.71
N GLN A 254 9.30 -1.19 22.73
CA GLN A 254 8.74 -1.92 21.57
C GLN A 254 7.29 -1.53 21.23
N THR A 255 6.42 -1.42 22.24
CA THR A 255 4.98 -1.14 22.06
C THR A 255 4.70 0.32 21.69
N SER A 256 5.48 1.24 22.27
CA SER A 256 5.40 2.68 21.96
C SER A 256 5.64 2.95 20.48
N SER A 257 6.61 2.24 19.89
CA SER A 257 6.96 2.41 18.47
C SER A 257 5.82 2.07 17.50
N LEU A 258 5.05 0.99 17.73
CA LEU A 258 4.00 0.58 16.78
C LEU A 258 2.79 1.51 16.80
N ILE A 259 2.36 1.93 18.00
CA ILE A 259 1.28 2.93 18.17
C ILE A 259 1.72 4.26 17.55
N TYR A 260 3.01 4.59 17.70
CA TYR A 260 3.60 5.72 17.00
C TYR A 260 3.38 5.60 15.48
N TYR A 261 3.85 4.52 14.84
CA TYR A 261 3.73 4.33 13.38
C TYR A 261 2.28 4.35 12.85
N PHE A 262 1.31 3.80 13.60
CA PHE A 262 -0.07 3.70 13.12
C PHE A 262 -0.88 4.96 13.34
N GLY A 263 -0.74 5.65 14.48
CA GLY A 263 -1.58 6.81 14.82
C GLY A 263 -1.05 8.15 14.34
N HIS A 264 0.25 8.25 14.03
CA HIS A 264 0.92 9.53 13.83
C HIS A 264 0.51 10.24 12.54
N SER A 265 0.13 9.50 11.48
CA SER A 265 -0.14 10.10 10.16
C SER A 265 -1.31 11.09 10.12
N MET A 266 -2.36 10.82 10.91
CA MET A 266 -3.51 11.73 11.03
C MET A 266 -3.18 12.95 11.91
N LEU A 267 -2.30 12.79 12.90
CA LEU A 267 -1.83 13.89 13.75
C LEU A 267 -0.94 14.84 12.95
N THR A 268 0.05 14.32 12.23
CA THR A 268 0.94 15.09 11.35
C THR A 268 0.18 15.82 10.24
N PHE A 269 -0.89 15.23 9.70
CA PHE A 269 -1.74 15.94 8.75
C PHE A 269 -2.41 17.17 9.40
N ASN A 270 -2.88 17.02 10.64
CA ASN A 270 -3.57 18.08 11.37
C ASN A 270 -2.62 19.19 11.80
N TYR A 271 -1.61 18.82 12.59
CA TYR A 271 -0.60 19.70 13.16
C TYR A 271 0.74 19.34 12.52
N GLY A 272 1.05 20.06 11.44
CA GLY A 272 2.23 19.84 10.62
C GLY A 272 2.00 20.14 9.15
N ILE A 273 0.80 19.88 8.62
CA ILE A 273 0.50 20.07 7.20
C ILE A 273 -0.63 21.08 7.03
N ALA A 274 -1.85 20.72 7.44
CA ALA A 274 -3.02 21.52 7.11
C ALA A 274 -3.11 22.84 7.89
N ASP A 275 -2.39 22.96 9.02
CA ASP A 275 -2.39 24.13 9.90
C ASP A 275 -1.36 25.21 9.50
N SER A 276 -0.21 24.81 8.94
CA SER A 276 1.01 25.63 8.97
C SER A 276 1.65 25.86 7.59
N ILE A 277 1.30 25.07 6.58
CA ILE A 277 1.87 25.21 5.24
C ILE A 277 1.40 26.51 4.58
N HIS A 278 2.34 27.29 4.04
CA HIS A 278 2.07 28.54 3.31
C HIS A 278 2.55 28.52 1.84
N SER A 279 3.29 27.49 1.42
CA SER A 279 3.70 27.29 0.03
C SER A 279 3.54 25.83 -0.39
N TYR A 280 3.37 25.58 -1.69
CA TYR A 280 3.07 24.25 -2.23
C TYR A 280 4.16 23.78 -3.20
N LEU A 281 4.30 22.47 -3.32
CA LEU A 281 5.34 21.81 -4.12
C LEU A 281 5.02 21.67 -5.61
N ASN A 282 3.82 22.06 -6.03
CA ASN A 282 3.36 22.05 -7.42
C ASN A 282 3.53 20.69 -8.12
N GLY A 283 3.40 19.59 -7.37
CA GLY A 283 3.51 18.22 -7.90
C GLY A 283 4.88 17.58 -7.74
N GLU A 284 5.89 18.27 -7.21
CA GLU A 284 7.22 17.69 -7.02
C GLU A 284 7.23 16.52 -6.02
N HIS A 285 6.32 16.49 -5.03
CA HIS A 285 6.25 15.37 -4.13
C HIS A 285 5.74 14.12 -4.85
N PHE A 286 4.59 14.21 -5.52
CA PHE A 286 3.99 13.08 -6.23
C PHE A 286 4.78 12.68 -7.49
N PHE A 287 5.25 13.66 -8.26
CA PHE A 287 6.02 13.48 -9.50
C PHE A 287 7.53 13.64 -9.32
N GLY A 288 8.07 13.40 -8.12
CA GLY A 288 9.50 13.58 -7.83
C GLY A 288 10.43 12.91 -8.85
N TRP A 289 10.09 11.69 -9.30
CA TRP A 289 10.84 10.96 -10.33
C TRP A 289 10.97 11.71 -11.67
N PHE A 290 10.00 12.54 -12.01
CA PHE A 290 9.99 13.36 -13.22
C PHE A 290 10.81 14.62 -13.03
N TYR A 291 10.68 15.28 -11.88
CA TYR A 291 11.50 16.43 -11.49
C TYR A 291 12.99 16.07 -11.41
N ASP A 292 13.31 14.93 -10.79
CA ASP A 292 14.68 14.42 -10.68
C ASP A 292 15.28 14.19 -12.08
N LYS A 293 14.51 13.64 -13.02
CA LYS A 293 14.95 13.42 -14.41
C LYS A 293 15.18 14.71 -15.19
N LEU A 294 14.41 15.76 -14.92
CA LEU A 294 14.56 17.06 -15.56
C LEU A 294 15.65 17.93 -14.92
N GLY A 295 16.27 17.48 -13.81
CA GLY A 295 17.18 18.30 -13.03
C GLY A 295 16.50 19.49 -12.35
N LEU A 296 15.17 19.42 -12.19
CA LEU A 296 14.34 20.46 -11.57
C LEU A 296 14.01 20.17 -10.09
N ALA A 297 14.43 19.01 -9.59
CA ALA A 297 14.24 18.65 -8.20
C ALA A 297 15.07 19.55 -7.27
N HIS A 298 14.53 19.84 -6.10
CA HIS A 298 15.28 20.58 -5.07
C HIS A 298 16.57 19.83 -4.71
N TYR A 299 17.70 20.50 -4.91
CA TYR A 299 19.02 19.96 -4.60
C TYR A 299 19.13 19.75 -3.08
N GLY A 300 19.30 18.49 -2.66
CA GLY A 300 19.28 18.09 -1.25
C GLY A 300 17.89 17.67 -0.72
N GLY A 301 16.87 17.58 -1.57
CA GLY A 301 15.52 17.14 -1.21
C GLY A 301 14.56 18.28 -0.86
N ILE A 302 13.29 17.94 -0.65
CA ILE A 302 12.25 18.90 -0.26
C ILE A 302 12.57 19.40 1.16
N LYS A 303 12.94 20.67 1.27
CA LYS A 303 13.10 21.33 2.57
C LYS A 303 11.74 21.70 3.12
N HIS A 304 11.18 20.76 3.88
CA HIS A 304 9.89 20.89 4.55
C HIS A 304 9.76 22.21 5.36
N SER A 305 10.83 22.70 5.98
CA SER A 305 10.83 24.00 6.66
C SER A 305 10.51 25.20 5.76
N GLU A 306 10.88 25.15 4.47
CA GLU A 306 10.59 26.20 3.49
C GLU A 306 9.11 26.20 3.04
N LEU A 307 8.38 25.11 3.33
CA LEU A 307 6.93 25.03 3.13
C LEU A 307 6.12 25.62 4.29
N GLY A 308 6.78 25.85 5.43
CA GLY A 308 6.12 26.20 6.69
C GLY A 308 5.66 25.01 7.51
N THR A 309 5.91 23.77 7.07
CA THR A 309 5.67 22.61 7.93
C THR A 309 6.74 22.55 9.01
N HIS A 310 6.30 22.26 10.23
CA HIS A 310 7.18 21.99 11.38
C HIS A 310 7.40 20.49 11.61
N PHE A 311 6.95 19.64 10.67
CA PHE A 311 7.22 18.19 10.65
C PHE A 311 8.05 17.82 9.42
N GLY A 312 9.28 17.34 9.65
CA GLY A 312 10.23 16.96 8.60
C GLY A 312 10.13 15.50 8.12
N THR A 313 8.99 14.81 8.29
CA THR A 313 8.94 13.35 8.18
C THR A 313 7.90 12.81 7.21
N ALA A 314 8.16 11.58 6.73
CA ALA A 314 7.32 10.80 5.80
C ALA A 314 6.01 10.25 6.41
N PHE A 315 5.59 10.73 7.58
CA PHE A 315 4.41 10.21 8.28
C PHE A 315 3.18 11.05 7.99
N PHE A 316 2.83 11.22 6.73
CA PHE A 316 1.56 11.81 6.34
C PHE A 316 0.83 10.94 5.33
N THR A 317 -0.48 11.14 5.28
CA THR A 317 -1.38 10.35 4.43
C THR A 317 -1.25 10.76 2.96
N PHE A 318 -1.84 9.98 2.06
CA PHE A 318 -1.94 10.32 0.64
C PHE A 318 -2.69 11.66 0.43
N VAL A 319 -3.63 12.01 1.31
CA VAL A 319 -4.29 13.32 1.31
C VAL A 319 -3.29 14.42 1.65
N GLY A 320 -2.43 14.18 2.65
CA GLY A 320 -1.31 15.07 2.99
C GLY A 320 -0.37 15.29 1.81
N ALA A 321 -0.07 14.25 1.03
CA ALA A 321 0.77 14.36 -0.16
C ALA A 321 0.15 15.26 -1.24
N TRP A 322 -1.14 15.07 -1.55
CA TRP A 322 -1.85 15.97 -2.47
C TRP A 322 -1.94 17.40 -1.93
N TYR A 323 -2.10 17.55 -0.62
CA TYR A 323 -2.17 18.85 0.05
C TYR A 323 -0.84 19.60 -0.04
N LEU A 324 0.28 18.92 0.17
CA LEU A 324 1.61 19.48 0.00
C LEU A 324 1.86 19.95 -1.44
N ASP A 325 1.40 19.18 -2.43
CA ASP A 325 1.63 19.51 -3.84
C ASP A 325 0.70 20.62 -4.36
N PHE A 326 -0.59 20.61 -4.00
CA PHE A 326 -1.61 21.43 -4.66
C PHE A 326 -2.51 22.22 -3.70
N GLY A 327 -2.23 22.17 -2.40
CA GLY A 327 -3.03 22.82 -1.38
C GLY A 327 -4.44 22.24 -1.21
N PRO A 328 -5.29 22.88 -0.39
CA PRO A 328 -6.63 22.40 -0.10
C PRO A 328 -7.52 22.38 -1.35
N PHE A 329 -7.45 23.42 -2.18
CA PHE A 329 -8.30 23.50 -3.37
C PHE A 329 -7.91 22.46 -4.43
N GLY A 330 -6.61 22.33 -4.74
CA GLY A 330 -6.16 21.36 -5.74
C GLY A 330 -6.39 19.91 -5.30
N THR A 331 -6.18 19.61 -4.02
CA THR A 331 -6.52 18.31 -3.42
C THR A 331 -8.01 18.00 -3.56
N PHE A 332 -8.88 18.97 -3.29
CA PHE A 332 -10.32 18.80 -3.47
C PHE A 332 -10.71 18.49 -4.92
N LEU A 333 -10.12 19.19 -5.91
CA LEU A 333 -10.36 18.90 -7.32
C LEU A 333 -9.92 17.48 -7.69
N ILE A 334 -8.76 17.04 -7.23
CA ILE A 334 -8.26 15.67 -7.48
C ILE A 334 -9.20 14.65 -6.82
N ALA A 335 -9.62 14.88 -5.58
CA ALA A 335 -10.58 14.06 -4.85
C ALA A 335 -11.96 14.01 -5.52
N LEU A 336 -12.30 15.01 -6.33
CA LEU A 336 -13.53 15.01 -7.12
C LEU A 336 -13.35 14.20 -8.41
N PHE A 337 -12.35 14.52 -9.23
CA PHE A 337 -12.23 13.98 -10.59
C PHE A 337 -11.64 12.57 -10.67
N LEU A 338 -10.60 12.27 -9.88
CA LEU A 338 -9.93 10.96 -9.96
C LEU A 338 -10.87 9.80 -9.58
N PRO A 339 -11.65 9.90 -8.48
CA PRO A 339 -12.60 8.84 -8.15
C PRO A 339 -13.76 8.72 -9.16
N MET A 340 -14.16 9.82 -9.82
CA MET A 340 -15.17 9.76 -10.89
C MET A 340 -14.70 8.91 -12.07
N ALA A 341 -13.43 9.04 -12.47
CA ALA A 341 -12.85 8.18 -13.50
C ALA A 341 -12.89 6.70 -13.08
N MET A 342 -12.56 6.40 -11.81
CA MET A 342 -12.62 5.04 -11.27
C MET A 342 -14.05 4.48 -11.22
N ILE A 343 -15.04 5.28 -10.82
CA ILE A 343 -16.47 4.89 -10.81
C ILE A 343 -16.94 4.47 -12.20
N SER A 344 -16.52 5.20 -13.25
CA SER A 344 -16.89 4.90 -14.64
C SER A 344 -16.49 3.48 -15.05
N ILE A 345 -15.35 2.99 -14.53
CA ILE A 345 -14.84 1.65 -14.78
C ILE A 345 -15.54 0.63 -13.88
N PHE A 346 -15.50 0.82 -12.56
CA PHE A 346 -15.88 -0.21 -11.59
C PHE A 346 -17.39 -0.46 -11.52
N ARG A 347 -18.16 0.62 -11.58
CA ARG A 347 -19.61 0.58 -11.35
C ARG A 347 -20.40 0.50 -12.63
N TYR A 348 -20.05 1.32 -13.63
CA TYR A 348 -20.91 1.52 -14.81
C TYR A 348 -20.58 0.63 -16.00
N LYS A 349 -19.35 0.12 -16.13
CA LYS A 349 -19.09 -0.93 -17.14
C LYS A 349 -19.92 -2.18 -16.85
N ARG A 350 -20.51 -2.74 -17.92
CA ARG A 350 -21.34 -3.96 -17.86
C ARG A 350 -20.51 -5.23 -17.75
N VAL A 351 -19.39 -5.27 -18.47
CA VAL A 351 -18.45 -6.40 -18.50
C VAL A 351 -17.08 -5.88 -18.11
N LEU A 352 -16.43 -6.59 -17.20
CA LEU A 352 -15.08 -6.31 -16.71
C LEU A 352 -14.13 -7.41 -17.18
N ASP A 353 -12.86 -7.08 -17.31
CA ASP A 353 -11.76 -8.01 -17.58
C ASP A 353 -10.72 -7.97 -16.45
N ILE A 354 -9.63 -8.70 -16.63
CA ILE A 354 -8.49 -8.67 -15.69
C ILE A 354 -7.86 -7.28 -15.60
N ALA A 355 -7.81 -6.49 -16.66
CA ALA A 355 -7.29 -5.11 -16.60
C ALA A 355 -8.11 -4.23 -15.66
N ASP A 356 -9.44 -4.30 -15.74
CA ASP A 356 -10.36 -3.55 -14.87
C ASP A 356 -10.24 -4.02 -13.41
N VAL A 357 -10.04 -5.32 -13.17
CA VAL A 357 -9.75 -5.84 -11.82
C VAL A 357 -8.38 -5.37 -11.31
N TYR A 358 -7.39 -5.27 -12.19
CA TYR A 358 -6.06 -4.76 -11.87
C TYR A 358 -6.10 -3.31 -11.41
N ILE A 359 -6.72 -2.42 -12.18
CA ILE A 359 -6.81 -1.01 -11.77
C ILE A 359 -7.73 -0.82 -10.55
N TYR A 360 -8.74 -1.69 -10.38
CA TYR A 360 -9.56 -1.75 -9.16
C TYR A 360 -8.73 -2.09 -7.91
N LEU A 361 -7.87 -3.12 -7.98
CA LEU A 361 -7.01 -3.50 -6.86
C LEU A 361 -5.94 -2.45 -6.61
N PHE A 362 -5.29 -1.94 -7.67
CA PHE A 362 -4.26 -0.92 -7.56
C PHE A 362 -4.79 0.33 -6.84
N TYR A 363 -5.96 0.83 -7.24
CA TYR A 363 -6.56 1.99 -6.62
C TYR A 363 -7.01 1.71 -5.17
N LEU A 364 -7.45 0.49 -4.86
CA LEU A 364 -7.85 0.12 -3.50
C LEU A 364 -6.63 0.05 -2.58
N ASP A 365 -5.57 -0.60 -3.06
CA ASP A 365 -4.29 -0.71 -2.38
C ASP A 365 -3.70 0.68 -2.13
N TYR A 366 -3.72 1.56 -3.13
CA TYR A 366 -3.33 2.96 -2.99
C TYR A 366 -4.05 3.67 -1.83
N LEU A 367 -5.38 3.53 -1.72
CA LEU A 367 -6.16 4.18 -0.67
C LEU A 367 -5.91 3.56 0.71
N VAL A 368 -5.83 2.23 0.79
CA VAL A 368 -5.60 1.52 2.06
C VAL A 368 -4.18 1.79 2.58
N MET A 369 -3.16 1.76 1.70
CA MET A 369 -1.79 2.09 2.08
C MET A 369 -1.60 3.58 2.36
N GLY A 370 -2.38 4.43 1.69
CA GLY A 370 -2.31 5.87 1.79
C GLY A 370 -2.61 6.43 3.18
N VAL A 371 -3.11 5.63 4.13
CA VAL A 371 -3.32 6.08 5.52
C VAL A 371 -2.04 6.00 6.37
N PHE A 372 -1.06 5.18 5.99
CA PHE A 372 0.13 4.94 6.81
C PHE A 372 1.21 5.99 6.51
N VAL A 373 2.15 5.66 5.62
CA VAL A 373 3.28 6.49 5.21
C VAL A 373 3.23 6.64 3.70
N TYR A 374 3.13 7.87 3.22
CA TYR A 374 3.12 8.17 1.80
C TYR A 374 4.44 8.81 1.37
N GLY A 375 5.17 8.12 0.49
CA GLY A 375 6.50 8.55 0.04
C GLY A 375 6.48 9.38 -1.25
N ARG A 376 7.59 10.12 -1.48
CA ARG A 376 7.85 10.89 -2.71
C ARG A 376 7.90 9.98 -3.94
N GLY A 377 7.44 10.48 -5.08
CA GLY A 377 7.59 9.83 -6.40
C GLY A 377 6.57 8.75 -6.72
N TYR A 378 5.50 8.62 -5.92
CA TYR A 378 4.45 7.61 -6.12
C TYR A 378 3.71 7.75 -7.47
N GLY A 379 3.84 8.91 -8.15
CA GLY A 379 3.34 9.10 -9.51
C GLY A 379 3.92 8.11 -10.53
N LEU A 380 5.12 7.56 -10.29
CA LEU A 380 5.69 6.51 -11.14
C LEU A 380 4.87 5.21 -11.06
N ALA A 381 4.39 4.85 -9.86
CA ALA A 381 3.54 3.68 -9.67
C ALA A 381 2.19 3.85 -10.40
N TRP A 382 1.60 5.04 -10.36
CA TRP A 382 0.39 5.37 -11.12
C TRP A 382 0.61 5.29 -12.63
N PHE A 383 1.71 5.87 -13.12
CA PHE A 383 2.07 5.81 -14.53
C PHE A 383 2.22 4.37 -15.02
N ILE A 384 2.98 3.55 -14.29
CA ILE A 384 3.17 2.13 -14.63
C ILE A 384 1.86 1.35 -14.53
N ALA A 385 1.01 1.63 -13.53
CA ALA A 385 -0.30 1.00 -13.43
C ALA A 385 -1.18 1.31 -14.65
N PHE A 386 -1.20 2.55 -15.12
CA PHE A 386 -1.93 2.89 -16.35
C PHE A 386 -1.32 2.24 -17.60
N MET A 387 0.01 2.12 -17.68
CA MET A 387 0.65 1.37 -18.77
C MET A 387 0.25 -0.12 -18.77
N VAL A 388 0.30 -0.78 -17.62
CA VAL A 388 -0.10 -2.19 -17.47
C VAL A 388 -1.59 -2.34 -17.80
N TYR A 389 -2.44 -1.42 -17.33
CA TYR A 389 -3.86 -1.38 -17.68
C TYR A 389 -4.07 -1.30 -19.20
N GLY A 390 -3.41 -0.35 -19.87
CA GLY A 390 -3.49 -0.18 -21.32
C GLY A 390 -2.99 -1.40 -22.08
N PHE A 391 -1.86 -1.98 -21.68
CA PHE A 391 -1.31 -3.19 -22.27
C PHE A 391 -2.26 -4.38 -22.19
N LEU A 392 -2.84 -4.63 -21.00
CA LEU A 392 -3.83 -5.70 -20.82
C LEU A 392 -5.12 -5.47 -21.62
N LYS A 393 -5.50 -4.20 -21.86
CA LYS A 393 -6.66 -3.88 -22.70
C LYS A 393 -6.44 -4.19 -24.17
N ILE A 394 -5.21 -4.06 -24.66
CA ILE A 394 -4.85 -4.36 -26.05
C ILE A 394 -4.81 -5.88 -26.30
N LEU A 395 -4.39 -6.66 -25.30
CA LEU A 395 -4.21 -8.12 -25.42
C LEU A 395 -5.49 -8.97 -25.20
N LYS A 396 -6.66 -8.32 -25.12
CA LYS A 396 -7.94 -8.96 -24.80
C LYS A 396 -8.39 -10.07 -25.75
#